data_AF-A0AAE0V1C6-F1
#
_entry.id   AF-A0AAE0V1C6-F1
#
_cell.length_a   1.000
_cell.length_b   1.000
_cell.length_c   1.000
_cell.angle_alpha   90.00
_cell.angle_beta   90.00
_cell.angle_gamma   90.00
#
_symmetry.space_group_name_H-M   'P 1'
#
loop_
_entity.id
_entity.type
_entity.pdbx_description
1 polymer ?
#
loop_
_entity_poly.entity_id
_entity_poly.type
_entity_poly.pdbx_seq_one_letter_code
_entity_poly.pdbx_strand_id
1 'polypeptide(L)'
;MELFCPLSTIHRKNSSLALWLSDMLRNNRRELRSAERKWKKSKLVTHLISYRMLLSKFSLDVTSAKTSFYKEKLETSAQDPRKLHNIFSLLLNPPAPPAPSSLTAEDFATFYTKKKQERGSATSNCKLHLHHTVSTPLLLH
;
A
#
# COMPACT_ATOMS: atom_id res chain seq x y z
N MET A 1 16.82 6.75 -25.81
CA MET A 1 16.68 5.50 -25.04
C MET A 1 15.74 5.76 -23.88
N GLU A 2 14.44 5.60 -24.09
CA GLU A 2 13.39 5.84 -23.10
C GLU A 2 13.41 4.73 -22.03
N LEU A 3 13.75 5.06 -20.79
CA LEU A 3 13.47 4.18 -19.66
C LEU A 3 12.07 4.53 -19.14
N PHE A 4 11.06 3.81 -19.64
CA PHE A 4 9.71 3.84 -19.10
C PHE A 4 9.79 3.51 -17.60
N CYS A 5 9.16 4.36 -16.80
CA CYS A 5 8.99 4.14 -15.37
C CYS A 5 8.47 2.71 -15.18
N PRO A 6 9.22 1.80 -14.53
CA PRO A 6 8.79 0.42 -14.45
C PRO A 6 7.55 0.44 -13.58
N LEU A 7 6.39 0.21 -14.21
CA LEU A 7 5.21 -0.22 -13.51
C LEU A 7 5.54 -1.65 -13.07
N SER A 8 6.33 -1.76 -12.00
CA SER A 8 6.54 -3.03 -11.33
C SER A 8 5.18 -3.37 -10.73
N THR A 9 4.39 -4.12 -11.49
CA THR A 9 3.34 -4.95 -10.94
C THR A 9 4.07 -5.89 -10.00
N ILE A 10 4.21 -5.46 -8.74
CA ILE A 10 4.74 -6.31 -7.68
C ILE A 10 3.66 -7.39 -7.55
N HIS A 11 3.90 -8.52 -8.21
CA HIS A 11 3.18 -9.73 -7.91
C HIS A 11 3.45 -9.95 -6.44
N ARG A 12 2.47 -9.66 -5.58
CA ARG A 12 2.56 -9.97 -4.17
C ARG A 12 2.67 -11.47 -4.13
N LYS A 13 3.91 -11.98 -4.07
CA LYS A 13 4.14 -13.36 -3.67
C LYS A 13 3.29 -13.51 -2.43
N ASN A 14 2.38 -14.48 -2.42
CA ASN A 14 1.70 -14.91 -1.21
C ASN A 14 2.79 -15.39 -0.27
N SER A 15 3.41 -14.43 0.39
CA SER A 15 4.48 -14.64 1.32
C SER A 15 3.80 -15.35 2.47
N SER A 16 4.14 -16.63 2.64
CA SER A 16 3.64 -17.44 3.76
C SER A 16 3.97 -16.82 5.13
N LEU A 17 4.74 -15.73 5.16
CA LEU A 17 5.13 -14.96 6.34
C LEU A 17 3.98 -14.23 7.04
N ALA A 18 2.81 -14.04 6.40
CA ALA A 18 1.69 -13.32 7.00
C ALA A 18 0.35 -14.08 6.98
N LEU A 19 0.37 -15.41 6.96
CA LEU A 19 -0.86 -16.22 7.03
C LEU A 19 -1.66 -15.96 8.32
N TRP A 20 -1.00 -15.59 9.42
CA TRP A 20 -1.67 -15.18 10.65
C TRP A 20 -2.47 -13.87 10.54
N LEU A 21 -2.28 -13.08 9.46
CA LEU A 21 -2.97 -11.81 9.25
C LEU A 21 -4.28 -12.00 8.46
N SER A 22 -5.31 -12.48 9.17
CA SER A 22 -6.65 -12.71 8.65
C SER A 22 -7.37 -11.43 8.19
N ASP A 23 -8.41 -11.58 7.36
CA ASP A 23 -9.25 -10.45 6.93
C ASP A 23 -9.95 -9.74 8.09
N MET A 24 -10.30 -10.49 9.14
CA MET A 24 -10.82 -9.91 10.38
C MET A 24 -9.79 -8.98 11.03
N LEU A 25 -8.52 -9.38 11.17
CA LEU A 25 -7.48 -8.50 11.70
C LEU A 25 -7.21 -7.29 10.80
N ARG A 26 -7.29 -7.46 9.48
CA ARG A 26 -7.19 -6.36 8.52
C ARG A 26 -8.33 -5.36 8.72
N ASN A 27 -9.54 -5.86 8.96
CA ASN A 27 -10.70 -5.03 9.26
C ASN A 27 -10.53 -4.27 10.57
N ASN A 28 -10.16 -4.96 11.65
CA ASN A 28 -9.92 -4.33 12.97
C ASN A 28 -8.86 -3.23 12.87
N ARG A 29 -7.81 -3.42 12.05
CA ARG A 29 -6.80 -2.39 11.77
C ARG A 29 -7.39 -1.16 11.05
N ARG A 30 -8.31 -1.37 10.10
CA ARG A 30 -9.01 -0.26 9.41
C ARG A 30 -9.86 0.55 10.38
N GLU A 31 -10.61 -0.13 11.24
CA GLU A 31 -11.42 0.50 12.28
C GLU A 31 -10.57 1.29 13.27
N LEU A 32 -9.47 0.70 13.75
CA LEU A 32 -8.49 1.37 14.60
C LEU A 32 -7.96 2.66 13.97
N ARG A 33 -7.57 2.60 12.68
CA ARG A 33 -7.10 3.77 11.92
C ARG A 33 -8.20 4.81 11.73
N SER A 34 -9.45 4.39 11.59
CA SER A 34 -10.61 5.30 11.49
C SER A 34 -10.84 6.03 12.82
N ALA A 35 -10.84 5.30 13.93
CA ALA A 35 -10.96 5.87 15.27
C ALA A 35 -9.81 6.83 15.60
N GLU A 36 -8.58 6.48 15.23
CA GLU A 36 -7.41 7.35 15.36
C GLU A 36 -7.61 8.68 14.62
N ARG A 37 -8.02 8.63 13.34
CA ARG A 37 -8.30 9.83 12.54
C ARG A 37 -9.43 10.66 13.16
N LYS A 38 -10.51 10.01 13.63
CA LYS A 38 -11.63 10.67 14.29
C LYS A 38 -11.17 11.43 15.53
N TRP A 39 -10.35 10.81 16.39
CA TRP A 39 -9.77 11.47 17.56
C TRP A 39 -8.83 12.62 17.15
N LYS A 40 -7.93 12.40 16.18
CA LYS A 40 -7.02 13.45 15.72
C LYS A 40 -7.75 14.69 15.19
N LYS A 41 -8.90 14.52 14.53
CA LYS A 41 -9.74 15.61 14.01
C LYS A 41 -10.53 16.33 15.11
N SER A 42 -11.17 15.57 15.99
CA SER A 42 -12.11 16.11 16.98
C SER A 42 -11.49 16.53 18.31
N LYS A 43 -10.35 15.94 18.69
CA LYS A 43 -9.64 16.13 19.97
C LYS A 43 -10.47 15.85 21.24
N LEU A 44 -11.64 15.23 21.11
CA LEU A 44 -12.49 14.88 22.26
C LEU A 44 -11.93 13.69 23.05
N VAL A 45 -12.03 13.77 24.38
CA VAL A 45 -11.58 12.72 25.31
C VAL A 45 -12.34 11.41 25.09
N THR A 46 -13.64 11.47 24.80
CA THR A 46 -14.45 10.29 24.50
C THR A 46 -13.91 9.50 23.29
N HIS A 47 -13.52 10.20 22.23
CA HIS A 47 -12.90 9.57 21.05
C HIS A 47 -11.50 9.02 21.35
N LEU A 48 -10.73 9.67 22.23
CA LEU A 48 -9.45 9.12 22.69
C LEU A 48 -9.66 7.80 23.43
N ILE A 49 -10.64 7.73 24.33
CA ILE A 49 -10.98 6.51 25.06
C ILE A 49 -11.37 5.41 24.08
N SER A 50 -12.26 5.68 23.12
CA SER A 50 -12.65 4.69 22.09
C SER A 50 -11.45 4.19 21.29
N TYR A 51 -10.56 5.10 20.85
CA TYR A 51 -9.34 4.72 20.13
C TYR A 51 -8.42 3.82 20.98
N ARG A 52 -8.19 4.18 22.25
CA ARG A 52 -7.33 3.39 23.15
C ARG A 52 -7.90 2.02 23.45
N MET A 53 -9.22 1.90 23.61
CA MET A 53 -9.88 0.60 23.78
C MET A 53 -9.70 -0.28 22.53
N LEU A 54 -9.93 0.27 21.33
CA LEU A 54 -9.69 -0.44 20.07
C LEU A 54 -8.23 -0.84 19.90
N LEU A 55 -7.28 0.02 20.31
CA LEU A 55 -5.85 -0.27 20.24
C LEU A 55 -5.47 -1.45 21.13
N SER A 56 -5.98 -1.46 22.37
CA SER A 56 -5.76 -2.55 23.32
C SER A 56 -6.34 -3.86 22.76
N LYS A 57 -7.60 -3.85 22.34
CA LYS A 57 -8.26 -5.01 21.72
C LYS A 57 -7.47 -5.53 20.52
N PHE A 58 -7.09 -4.65 19.59
CA PHE A 58 -6.33 -5.04 18.41
C PHE A 58 -4.98 -5.68 18.76
N SER A 59 -4.30 -5.18 19.79
CA SER A 59 -3.02 -5.74 20.26
C SER A 59 -3.19 -7.15 20.83
N LEU A 60 -4.29 -7.39 21.56
CA LEU A 60 -4.67 -8.72 22.05
C LEU A 60 -5.03 -9.67 20.90
N ASP A 61 -5.86 -9.22 19.95
CA ASP A 61 -6.27 -10.01 18.78
C ASP A 61 -5.04 -10.43 17.95
N VAL A 62 -4.07 -9.52 17.75
CA VAL A 62 -2.82 -9.81 17.03
C VAL A 62 -1.98 -10.84 17.77
N THR A 63 -1.83 -10.69 19.09
CA THR A 63 -1.06 -11.61 19.92
C THR A 63 -1.68 -13.00 19.90
N SER A 64 -3.01 -13.06 20.06
CA SER A 64 -3.79 -14.30 19.99
C SER A 64 -3.62 -15.00 18.64
N ALA A 65 -3.84 -14.29 17.53
CA ALA A 65 -3.73 -14.85 16.19
C ALA A 65 -2.32 -15.38 15.88
N LYS A 66 -1.27 -14.63 16.24
CA LYS A 66 0.11 -15.09 16.09
C LYS A 66 0.37 -16.34 16.93
N THR A 67 -0.09 -16.35 18.18
CA THR A 67 0.12 -17.46 19.10
C THR A 67 -0.53 -18.73 18.56
N SER A 68 -1.80 -18.66 18.17
CA SER A 68 -2.51 -19.80 17.58
C SER A 68 -1.82 -20.31 16.32
N PHE A 69 -1.46 -19.40 15.40
CA PHE A 69 -0.78 -19.75 14.15
C PHE A 69 0.55 -20.47 14.38
N TYR A 70 1.41 -19.94 15.25
CA TYR A 70 2.72 -20.55 15.49
C TYR A 70 2.63 -21.82 16.33
N LYS A 71 1.65 -21.93 17.24
CA LYS A 71 1.37 -23.19 17.94
C LYS A 71 0.98 -24.29 16.95
N GLU A 72 -0.03 -24.05 16.12
CA GLU A 72 -0.46 -25.00 15.09
C GLU A 72 0.68 -25.39 14.14
N LYS A 73 1.48 -24.40 13.71
CA LYS A 73 2.63 -24.62 12.84
C LYS A 73 3.73 -25.46 13.50
N LEU A 74 3.94 -25.31 14.81
CA LEU A 74 4.87 -26.10 15.60
C LEU A 74 4.40 -27.55 15.69
N GLU A 75 3.14 -27.77 16.09
CA GLU A 75 2.54 -29.11 16.21
C GLU A 75 2.55 -29.86 14.87
N THR A 76 2.17 -29.19 13.78
CA THR A 76 2.19 -29.77 12.42
C THR A 76 3.60 -30.14 11.95
N SER A 77 4.62 -29.47 12.49
CA SER A 77 6.02 -29.71 12.15
C SER A 77 6.74 -30.61 13.15
N ALA A 78 6.06 -31.12 14.18
CA ALA A 78 6.68 -31.82 15.32
C ALA A 78 7.57 -33.01 14.93
N GLN A 79 7.22 -33.69 13.84
CA GLN A 79 7.94 -34.87 13.33
C GLN A 79 9.13 -34.53 12.41
N ASP A 80 9.34 -33.25 12.09
CA ASP A 80 10.41 -32.78 11.20
C ASP A 80 11.31 -31.78 11.94
N PRO A 81 12.40 -32.25 12.58
CA PRO A 81 13.32 -31.41 13.35
C PRO A 81 13.91 -30.24 12.55
N ARG A 82 14.08 -30.40 11.23
CA ARG A 82 14.61 -29.33 10.38
C ARG A 82 13.59 -28.21 10.22
N LYS A 83 12.31 -28.55 10.01
CA LYS A 83 11.22 -27.55 9.96
C LYS A 83 11.04 -26.85 11.31
N LEU A 84 11.07 -27.60 12.42
CA LEU A 84 11.01 -27.02 13.77
C LEU A 84 12.13 -26.02 14.00
N HIS A 85 13.38 -26.43 13.75
CA HIS A 85 14.54 -25.57 13.93
C HIS A 85 14.42 -24.30 13.06
N ASN A 86 13.98 -24.41 11.81
CA ASN A 86 13.74 -23.26 10.95
C ASN A 86 12.69 -22.29 11.51
N ILE A 87 11.61 -22.80 12.10
CA ILE A 87 10.58 -21.97 12.75
C ILE A 87 11.18 -21.22 13.95
N PHE A 88 11.92 -21.91 14.83
CA PHE A 88 12.57 -21.28 15.99
C PHE A 88 13.62 -20.25 15.57
N SER A 89 14.47 -20.59 14.59
CA SER A 89 15.48 -19.67 14.07
C SER A 89 14.85 -18.40 13.51
N LEU A 90 13.70 -18.50 12.82
CA LEU A 90 12.96 -17.33 12.33
C LEU A 90 12.38 -16.47 13.48
N LEU A 91 11.91 -17.09 14.55
CA LEU A 91 11.30 -16.39 15.70
C LEU A 91 12.35 -15.72 16.59
N LEU A 92 13.47 -16.40 16.83
CA LEU A 92 14.55 -15.94 17.71
C LEU A 92 15.51 -14.99 16.98
N ASN A 93 15.71 -15.19 15.68
CA ASN A 93 16.57 -14.38 14.83
C ASN A 93 15.76 -13.78 13.67
N PRO A 94 14.91 -12.78 13.95
CA PRO A 94 14.14 -12.14 12.90
C PRO A 94 15.09 -11.50 11.87
N PRO A 95 14.75 -11.55 10.56
CA PRO A 95 15.56 -10.92 9.54
C PRO A 95 15.70 -9.42 9.81
N ALA A 96 16.89 -8.88 9.55
CA ALA A 96 17.14 -7.46 9.68
C ALA A 96 16.11 -6.67 8.85
N PRO A 97 15.62 -5.53 9.38
CA PRO A 97 14.76 -4.66 8.60
C PRO A 97 15.47 -4.25 7.31
N PRO A 98 14.75 -4.11 6.19
CA PRO A 98 15.35 -3.64 4.95
C PRO A 98 16.00 -2.27 5.19
N ALA A 99 17.15 -2.06 4.56
CA ALA A 99 17.85 -0.77 4.63
C ALA A 99 16.91 0.37 4.20
N PRO A 100 17.02 1.55 4.82
CA PRO A 100 16.25 2.71 4.39
C PRO A 100 16.52 2.99 2.91
N SER A 101 15.47 3.34 2.17
CA SER A 101 15.63 3.76 0.78
C SER A 101 16.53 4.99 0.71
N SER A 102 17.50 4.99 -0.20
CA SER A 102 18.33 6.17 -0.48
C SER A 102 17.55 7.33 -1.12
N LEU A 103 16.33 7.06 -1.59
CA LEU A 103 15.43 8.05 -2.17
C LEU A 103 14.85 8.95 -1.09
N THR A 104 14.99 10.25 -1.30
CA THR A 104 14.42 11.31 -0.48
C THR A 104 13.07 11.77 -1.03
N ALA A 105 12.31 12.52 -0.22
CA ALA A 105 11.10 13.18 -0.70
C ALA A 105 11.41 14.21 -1.81
N GLU A 106 12.61 14.77 -1.82
CA GLU A 106 13.08 15.71 -2.84
C GLU A 106 13.30 15.01 -4.18
N ASP A 107 13.89 13.81 -4.18
CA ASP A 107 14.03 12.99 -5.40
C ASP A 107 12.66 12.66 -6.02
N PHE A 108 11.64 12.46 -5.19
CA PHE A 108 10.28 12.27 -5.65
C PHE A 108 9.69 13.56 -6.24
N ALA A 109 9.82 14.69 -5.55
CA ALA A 109 9.29 15.97 -6.02
C ALA A 109 9.92 16.37 -7.37
N THR A 110 11.25 16.29 -7.47
CA THR A 110 12.01 16.60 -8.69
C THR A 110 11.65 15.69 -9.86
N PHE A 111 11.46 14.39 -9.62
CA PHE A 111 10.97 13.47 -10.65
C PHE A 111 9.60 13.89 -11.20
N TYR A 112 8.66 14.23 -10.32
CA TYR A 112 7.31 14.61 -10.73
C TYR A 112 7.27 15.96 -11.46
N THR A 113 8.04 16.95 -11.01
CA THR A 113 8.12 18.26 -11.68
C THR A 113 8.77 18.14 -13.05
N LYS A 114 9.90 17.43 -13.16
CA LYS A 114 10.56 17.15 -14.44
C LYS A 114 9.64 16.44 -15.43
N LYS A 115 8.95 15.39 -14.98
CA LYS A 115 7.99 14.63 -15.81
C LYS A 115 6.81 15.49 -16.30
N LYS A 116 6.34 16.45 -15.50
CA LYS A 116 5.28 17.40 -15.94
C LYS A 116 5.79 18.33 -17.03
N GLN A 117 7.03 18.81 -16.91
CA GLN A 117 7.64 19.69 -17.90
C GLN A 117 7.86 18.97 -19.24
N GLU A 118 8.38 17.74 -19.21
CA GLU A 118 8.56 16.90 -20.41
C GLU A 118 7.24 16.62 -21.15
N ARG A 119 6.11 16.49 -20.41
CA ARG A 119 4.78 16.29 -21.00
C ARG A 119 4.12 17.59 -21.49
N GLY A 120 4.48 18.73 -20.90
CA GLY A 120 3.95 20.05 -21.29
C GLY A 120 4.62 20.64 -22.54
N SER A 121 5.85 20.23 -22.85
CA SER A 121 6.59 20.71 -24.02
C SER A 121 6.23 20.02 -25.35
N ALA A 122 5.45 18.94 -25.32
CA ALA A 122 5.11 18.16 -26.52
C ALA A 122 3.82 18.62 -27.24
N THR A 123 3.12 19.65 -26.77
CA THR A 123 1.82 20.09 -27.33
C THR A 123 1.80 21.53 -27.83
N SER A 124 2.92 22.08 -28.29
CA SER A 124 2.94 23.33 -29.06
C SER A 124 3.54 23.08 -30.45
N ASN A 125 2.77 22.44 -31.34
CA ASN A 125 2.81 22.63 -32.81
C ASN A 125 1.91 21.59 -33.52
N CYS A 126 0.61 21.63 -33.27
CA CYS A 126 -0.38 21.04 -34.18
C CYS A 126 -1.48 22.08 -34.42
N LYS A 127 -1.17 23.09 -35.23
CA LYS A 127 -2.18 24.02 -35.76
C LYS A 127 -2.95 23.27 -36.83
N LEU A 128 -4.04 22.60 -36.44
CA LEU A 128 -5.01 22.04 -37.37
C LEU A 128 -5.65 23.21 -38.12
N HIS A 129 -5.22 23.43 -39.36
CA HIS A 129 -5.90 24.30 -40.31
C HIS A 129 -7.22 23.62 -40.69
N LEU A 130 -8.31 24.10 -40.10
CA LEU A 130 -9.67 23.73 -40.50
C LEU A 130 -10.04 24.56 -41.73
N HIS A 131 -9.92 23.98 -42.93
CA HIS A 131 -10.41 24.61 -44.15
C HIS A 131 -11.94 24.61 -44.13
N HIS A 132 -12.51 25.80 -44.00
CA HIS A 132 -13.94 26.05 -44.03
C HIS A 132 -14.34 26.26 -45.48
N THR A 133 -14.96 25.26 -46.11
CA THR A 133 -15.70 25.44 -47.36
C THR A 133 -17.14 25.78 -47.00
N VAL A 134 -17.48 27.06 -47.18
CA VAL A 134 -18.85 27.58 -47.13
C VAL A 134 -19.61 27.02 -48.34
N SER A 135 -20.64 26.21 -48.09
CA SER A 135 -21.61 25.82 -49.11
C SER A 135 -22.87 26.67 -48.92
N THR A 136 -23.04 27.65 -49.79
CA THR A 136 -24.25 28.47 -49.93
C THR A 136 -25.45 27.64 -50.41
N PRO A 137 -26.65 27.82 -49.84
CA PRO A 137 -27.89 27.31 -50.44
C PRO A 137 -28.41 28.28 -51.50
N LEU A 138 -28.66 27.80 -52.72
CA LEU A 138 -29.47 28.49 -53.72
C LEU A 138 -30.93 28.05 -53.59
N LEU A 139 -31.80 29.04 -53.51
CA LEU A 139 -33.26 28.99 -53.46
C LEU A 139 -33.82 29.30 -54.88
N LEU A 140 -35.08 28.94 -55.11
CA LEU A 140 -35.96 29.11 -56.30
C LEU A 140 -35.93 27.92 -57.29
N HIS A 141 -37.06 27.37 -57.75
CA HIS A 141 -38.48 27.77 -57.72
C HIS A 141 -39.36 26.53 -57.86
#